data_AF-A0A2J0UGF7-F1
#
_entry.id   AF-A0A2J0UGF7-F1
#
_cell.length_a   1.000
_cell.length_b   1.000
_cell.length_c   1.000
_cell.angle_alpha   90.00
_cell.angle_beta   90.00
_cell.angle_gamma   90.00
#
_symmetry.space_group_name_H-M   'P 1'
#
loop_
_entity.id
_entity.type
_entity.pdbx_description
1 polymer ?
#
loop_
_entity_poly.entity_id
_entity_poly.type
_entity_poly.pdbx_seq_one_letter_code
_entity_poly.pdbx_strand_id
1 'polypeptide(L)'
;MAEHSILASLVVHKSSESKSLCSQTPYACVGADGAELGLALIGGSRSPAAPRHLVELSRFRMDGALSEDYKCYLAAQGNAMVQAASKLDAKRLAGQCLSEFAAFKRRAGNAKFDVAPENICSSVADIQASLRDVARLAKAGGDCDGV
;
A
#
# COMPACT_ATOMS: atom_id res chain seq x y z
N MET A 1 -0.12 8.38 9.81
CA MET A 1 0.59 8.46 8.51
C MET A 1 -0.26 7.75 7.47
N ALA A 2 -0.15 8.14 6.20
CA ALA A 2 -0.99 7.67 5.11
C ALA A 2 -0.92 6.13 4.90
N GLU A 3 0.23 5.52 5.20
CA GLU A 3 0.45 4.07 5.16
C GLU A 3 -0.42 3.30 6.16
N HIS A 4 -0.75 3.91 7.31
CA HIS A 4 -1.70 3.30 8.26
C HIS A 4 -3.13 3.32 7.73
N SER A 5 -3.49 4.33 6.93
CA SER A 5 -4.80 4.41 6.27
C SER A 5 -4.93 3.30 5.22
N ILE A 6 -3.86 3.10 4.42
CA ILE A 6 -3.76 2.00 3.45
C ILE A 6 -3.89 0.65 4.14
N LEU A 7 -3.10 0.40 5.20
CA LEU A 7 -3.18 -0.85 5.95
C LEU A 7 -4.58 -1.08 6.54
N ALA A 8 -5.18 -0.07 7.18
CA ALA A 8 -6.49 -0.20 7.79
C ALA A 8 -7.57 -0.54 6.76
N SER A 9 -7.58 0.17 5.63
CA SER A 9 -8.51 -0.10 4.53
C SER A 9 -8.31 -1.53 3.98
N LEU A 10 -7.08 -1.93 3.66
CA LEU A 10 -6.80 -3.27 3.16
C LEU A 10 -7.30 -4.36 4.12
N VAL A 11 -7.17 -4.16 5.43
CA VAL A 11 -7.65 -5.11 6.44
C VAL A 11 -9.18 -5.14 6.51
N VAL A 12 -9.84 -3.99 6.46
CA VAL A 12 -11.31 -3.91 6.46
C VAL A 12 -11.88 -4.59 5.22
N HIS A 13 -11.38 -4.23 4.03
CA HIS A 13 -11.88 -4.75 2.75
C HIS A 13 -11.64 -6.25 2.55
N LYS A 14 -10.56 -6.80 3.12
CA LYS A 14 -10.23 -8.23 3.01
C LYS A 14 -10.82 -9.10 4.12
N SER A 15 -11.50 -8.52 5.09
CA SER A 15 -12.21 -9.26 6.13
C SER A 15 -13.56 -9.76 5.61
N SER A 16 -13.95 -10.99 5.99
CA SER A 16 -15.30 -11.50 5.66
C SER A 16 -16.40 -10.72 6.40
N GLU A 17 -16.05 -10.15 7.56
CA GLU A 17 -16.88 -9.25 8.35
C GLU A 17 -16.94 -7.82 7.79
N SER A 18 -16.33 -7.54 6.62
CA SER A 18 -16.38 -6.23 5.97
C SER A 18 -17.80 -5.68 5.94
N LYS A 19 -18.79 -6.44 5.47
CA LYS A 19 -20.19 -6.00 5.40
C LYS A 19 -20.80 -5.62 6.77
N SER A 20 -20.46 -6.37 7.83
CA SER A 20 -20.96 -6.09 9.19
C SER A 20 -20.24 -4.88 9.81
N LEU A 21 -18.96 -4.70 9.49
CA LEU A 21 -18.19 -3.51 9.86
C LEU A 21 -18.69 -2.26 9.13
N CYS A 22 -18.97 -2.37 7.83
CA CYS A 22 -19.56 -1.31 7.03
C CYS A 22 -20.94 -0.90 7.53
N SER A 23 -21.75 -1.85 8.01
CA SER A 23 -23.08 -1.52 8.54
C SER A 23 -23.02 -0.83 9.90
N GLN A 24 -22.05 -1.20 10.74
CA GLN A 24 -21.83 -0.55 12.04
C GLN A 24 -21.12 0.80 11.92
N THR A 25 -20.24 0.94 10.94
CA THR A 25 -19.49 2.17 10.68
C THR A 25 -19.55 2.48 9.17
N PRO A 26 -20.61 3.16 8.69
CA PRO A 26 -20.80 3.44 7.26
C PRO A 26 -19.60 4.14 6.62
N TYR A 27 -18.98 5.06 7.34
CA TYR A 27 -17.78 5.78 6.88
C TYR A 27 -16.52 4.90 6.74
N ALA A 28 -16.53 3.67 7.23
CA ALA A 28 -15.45 2.72 6.99
C ALA A 28 -15.50 2.15 5.55
N CYS A 29 -16.63 2.30 4.85
CA CYS A 29 -16.86 1.68 3.54
C CYS A 29 -17.61 2.58 2.54
N VAL A 30 -17.87 3.84 2.89
CA VAL A 30 -18.54 4.83 2.05
C VAL A 30 -17.62 6.04 1.89
N GLY A 31 -17.26 6.38 0.65
CA GLY A 31 -16.39 7.50 0.30
C GLY A 31 -15.17 7.06 -0.50
N ALA A 32 -14.22 7.99 -0.73
CA ALA A 32 -12.90 7.64 -1.26
C ALA A 32 -12.25 6.63 -0.31
N ASP A 33 -11.76 5.52 -0.85
CA ASP A 33 -11.17 4.49 -0.01
C ASP A 33 -9.98 5.07 0.77
N GLY A 34 -9.86 4.71 2.04
CA GLY A 34 -8.78 5.17 2.90
C GLY A 34 -7.39 4.79 2.34
N ALA A 35 -7.32 3.72 1.55
CA ALA A 35 -6.09 3.37 0.85
C ALA A 35 -5.86 4.24 -0.38
N GLU A 36 -6.87 4.50 -1.22
CA GLU A 36 -6.77 5.42 -2.37
C GLU A 36 -6.35 6.82 -1.92
N LEU A 37 -6.99 7.38 -0.90
CA LEU A 37 -6.62 8.71 -0.36
C LEU A 37 -5.21 8.69 0.23
N GLY A 38 -4.86 7.64 0.97
CA GLY A 38 -3.52 7.47 1.53
C GLY A 38 -2.46 7.43 0.43
N LEU A 39 -2.74 6.69 -0.65
CA LEU A 39 -1.87 6.58 -1.80
C LEU A 39 -1.75 7.93 -2.54
N ALA A 40 -2.85 8.62 -2.78
CA ALA A 40 -2.86 9.93 -3.43
C ALA A 40 -2.09 10.99 -2.63
N LEU A 41 -2.19 10.96 -1.30
CA LEU A 41 -1.43 11.86 -0.42
C LEU A 41 0.08 11.60 -0.49
N ILE A 42 0.51 10.36 -0.57
CA ILE A 42 1.94 10.03 -0.73
C ILE A 42 2.39 10.37 -2.16
N GLY A 43 1.62 9.95 -3.16
CA GLY A 43 1.98 10.07 -4.57
C GLY A 43 1.95 11.49 -5.13
N GLY A 44 1.02 12.32 -4.67
CA GLY A 44 0.94 13.75 -5.00
C GLY A 44 1.86 14.63 -4.13
N SER A 45 2.56 14.05 -3.15
CA SER A 45 3.44 14.81 -2.27
C SER A 45 4.69 15.30 -3.00
N ARG A 46 5.02 16.59 -2.81
CA ARG A 46 6.30 17.20 -3.26
C ARG A 46 7.45 16.97 -2.27
N SER A 47 7.23 16.21 -1.22
CA SER A 47 8.26 15.90 -0.23
C SER A 47 9.39 15.08 -0.86
N PRO A 48 10.67 15.37 -0.56
CA PRO A 48 11.80 14.55 -1.02
C PRO A 48 11.76 13.11 -0.46
N ALA A 49 10.95 12.86 0.58
CA ALA A 49 10.73 11.53 1.13
C ALA A 49 9.63 10.75 0.37
N ALA A 50 8.78 11.41 -0.42
CA ALA A 50 7.66 10.78 -1.12
C ALA A 50 8.07 9.57 -1.99
N PRO A 51 9.18 9.62 -2.76
CA PRO A 51 9.64 8.45 -3.51
C PRO A 51 9.86 7.23 -2.63
N ARG A 52 10.51 7.44 -1.48
CA ARG A 52 10.78 6.37 -0.54
C ARG A 52 9.49 5.80 0.02
N HIS A 53 8.57 6.65 0.49
CA HIS A 53 7.30 6.23 1.04
C HIS A 53 6.47 5.43 0.04
N LEU A 54 6.41 5.85 -1.23
CA LEU A 54 5.74 5.10 -2.30
C LEU A 54 6.34 3.71 -2.46
N VAL A 55 7.66 3.60 -2.64
CA VAL A 55 8.27 2.28 -2.85
C VAL A 55 8.14 1.37 -1.61
N GLU A 56 8.15 1.93 -0.40
CA GLU A 56 7.89 1.19 0.83
C GLU A 56 6.47 0.59 0.87
N LEU A 57 5.51 1.09 0.10
CA LEU A 57 4.15 0.50 -0.02
C LEU A 57 4.15 -0.87 -0.69
N SER A 58 5.22 -1.27 -1.40
CA SER A 58 5.38 -2.62 -1.96
C SER A 58 5.24 -3.74 -0.93
N ARG A 59 5.42 -3.43 0.37
CA ARG A 59 5.18 -4.35 1.48
C ARG A 59 3.72 -4.76 1.64
N PHE A 60 2.78 -3.96 1.14
CA PHE A 60 1.35 -4.26 1.17
C PHE A 60 0.92 -4.96 -0.12
N ARG A 61 0.07 -5.97 0.05
CA ARG A 61 -0.63 -6.62 -1.05
C ARG A 61 -1.88 -5.79 -1.36
N MET A 62 -1.77 -4.94 -2.38
CA MET A 62 -2.88 -4.11 -2.88
C MET A 62 -3.92 -4.97 -3.62
N ASP A 63 -5.15 -4.48 -3.73
CA ASP A 63 -6.14 -5.06 -4.64
C ASP A 63 -5.94 -4.53 -6.07
N GLY A 64 -6.79 -4.98 -7.01
CA GLY A 64 -6.66 -4.65 -8.43
C GLY A 64 -6.64 -3.14 -8.69
N ALA A 65 -7.66 -2.43 -8.24
CA ALA A 65 -7.83 -0.99 -8.47
C ALA A 65 -6.69 -0.19 -7.83
N LEU A 66 -6.41 -0.41 -6.54
CA LEU A 66 -5.35 0.31 -5.83
C LEU A 66 -3.95 0.03 -6.43
N SER A 67 -3.75 -1.16 -7.00
CA SER A 67 -2.47 -1.51 -7.65
C SER A 67 -2.23 -0.75 -8.95
N GLU A 68 -3.28 -0.33 -9.66
CA GLU A 68 -3.17 0.46 -10.89
C GLU A 68 -2.75 1.89 -10.57
N ASP A 69 -3.45 2.53 -9.63
CA ASP A 69 -3.09 3.86 -9.11
C ASP A 69 -1.65 3.88 -8.58
N TYR A 70 -1.27 2.83 -7.84
CA TYR A 70 0.08 2.73 -7.28
C TYR A 70 1.14 2.69 -8.37
N LYS A 71 0.95 1.89 -9.42
CA LYS A 71 1.88 1.84 -10.55
C LYS A 71 1.96 3.18 -11.26
N CYS A 72 0.86 3.93 -11.32
CA CYS A 72 0.85 5.26 -11.90
C CYS A 72 1.67 6.28 -11.12
N TYR A 73 1.51 6.30 -9.80
CA TYR A 73 2.36 7.15 -8.95
C TYR A 73 3.85 6.76 -9.01
N LEU A 74 4.16 5.48 -9.19
CA LEU A 74 5.54 5.03 -9.39
C LEU A 74 6.13 5.53 -10.72
N ALA A 75 5.36 5.45 -11.82
CA ALA A 75 5.80 5.88 -13.14
C ALA A 75 6.06 7.40 -13.18
N ALA A 76 5.18 8.19 -12.56
CA ALA A 76 5.24 9.65 -12.58
C ALA A 76 6.48 10.27 -11.91
N GLN A 77 7.15 9.55 -11.01
CA GLN A 77 8.30 10.08 -10.24
C GLN A 77 9.68 9.71 -10.82
N GLY A 78 9.73 8.93 -11.91
CA GLY A 78 10.94 8.70 -12.70
C GLY A 78 12.16 8.24 -11.88
N ASN A 79 13.34 8.79 -12.18
CA ASN A 79 14.62 8.34 -11.61
C ASN A 79 14.72 8.38 -10.06
N ALA A 80 13.93 9.22 -9.38
CA ALA A 80 13.89 9.25 -7.92
C ALA A 80 13.41 7.91 -7.34
N MET A 81 12.53 7.21 -8.05
CA MET A 81 12.03 5.88 -7.66
C MET A 81 13.10 4.81 -7.77
N VAL A 82 13.95 4.87 -8.78
CA VAL A 82 15.06 3.91 -8.96
C VAL A 82 16.04 4.00 -7.78
N GLN A 83 16.37 5.23 -7.36
CA GLN A 83 17.25 5.46 -6.21
C GLN A 83 16.61 5.10 -4.88
N ALA A 84 15.29 5.28 -4.75
CA ALA A 84 14.57 4.86 -3.56
C ALA A 84 14.52 3.33 -3.46
N ALA A 85 14.17 2.65 -4.55
CA ALA A 85 14.06 1.20 -4.61
C ALA A 85 15.38 0.48 -4.34
N SER A 86 16.51 1.01 -4.83
CA SER A 86 17.83 0.39 -4.61
C SER A 86 18.31 0.40 -3.17
N LYS A 87 17.74 1.26 -2.32
CA LYS A 87 18.09 1.41 -0.90
C LYS A 87 17.22 0.56 0.04
N LEU A 88 16.19 -0.10 -0.48
CA LEU A 88 15.24 -0.85 0.32
C LEU A 88 15.61 -2.33 0.40
N ASP A 89 15.39 -2.90 1.59
CA ASP A 89 15.59 -4.32 1.85
C ASP A 89 14.23 -5.03 1.94
N ALA A 90 14.01 -6.00 1.06
CA ALA A 90 12.73 -6.71 0.97
C ALA A 90 12.39 -7.51 2.23
N LYS A 91 13.38 -8.06 2.93
CA LYS A 91 13.15 -8.81 4.19
C LYS A 91 12.70 -7.87 5.30
N ARG A 92 13.34 -6.71 5.42
CA ARG A 92 12.96 -5.65 6.35
C ARG A 92 11.54 -5.15 6.07
N LEU A 93 11.18 -4.91 4.82
CA LEU A 93 9.83 -4.47 4.44
C LEU A 93 8.75 -5.51 4.76
N ALA A 94 9.01 -6.79 4.47
CA ALA A 94 8.10 -7.88 4.85
C ALA A 94 7.91 -7.94 6.38
N GLY A 95 9.01 -7.89 7.14
CA GLY A 95 8.97 -7.87 8.61
C GLY A 95 8.24 -6.64 9.17
N GLN A 96 8.43 -5.48 8.54
CA GLN A 96 7.72 -4.25 8.90
C GLN A 96 6.21 -4.39 8.69
N CYS A 97 5.76 -4.94 7.56
CA CYS A 97 4.34 -5.15 7.32
C CYS A 97 3.71 -6.07 8.38
N LEU A 98 4.37 -7.18 8.71
CA LEU A 98 3.90 -8.11 9.74
C LEU A 98 3.78 -7.43 11.11
N SER A 99 4.77 -6.62 11.48
CA SER A 99 4.76 -5.86 12.74
C SER A 99 3.65 -4.80 12.76
N GLU A 100 3.45 -4.07 11.66
CA GLU A 100 2.39 -3.07 11.51
C GLU A 100 1.00 -3.72 11.57
N PHE A 101 0.82 -4.86 10.89
CA PHE A 101 -0.43 -5.62 10.92
C PHE A 101 -0.74 -6.17 12.32
N ALA A 102 0.27 -6.74 13.01
CA ALA A 102 0.10 -7.18 14.38
C ALA A 102 -0.21 -6.02 15.35
N ALA A 103 0.40 -4.86 15.16
CA ALA A 103 0.08 -3.66 15.92
C ALA A 103 -1.33 -3.15 15.63
N PHE A 104 -1.78 -3.20 14.38
CA PHE A 104 -3.14 -2.87 13.99
C PHE A 104 -4.16 -3.78 14.69
N LYS A 105 -3.99 -5.11 14.62
CA LYS A 105 -4.89 -6.07 15.30
C LYS A 105 -4.95 -5.83 16.81
N ARG A 106 -3.82 -5.50 17.45
CA ARG A 106 -3.80 -5.15 18.88
C ARG A 106 -4.57 -3.88 19.21
N ARG A 107 -4.48 -2.84 18.36
CA ARG A 107 -5.19 -1.56 18.54
C ARG A 107 -6.69 -1.68 18.24
N ALA A 108 -7.06 -2.56 17.32
CA ALA A 108 -8.44 -2.85 16.97
C ALA A 108 -9.24 -3.52 18.11
N GLY A 109 -8.56 -4.00 19.16
CA GLY A 109 -9.20 -4.54 20.35
C GLY A 109 -10.09 -5.74 20.05
N ASN A 110 -11.39 -5.59 20.31
CA ASN A 110 -12.38 -6.66 20.16
C ASN A 110 -12.87 -6.86 18.71
N ALA A 111 -12.52 -5.96 17.77
CA ALA A 111 -12.88 -6.12 16.37
C ALA A 111 -12.12 -7.33 15.78
N LYS A 112 -12.87 -8.38 15.43
CA LYS A 112 -12.32 -9.61 14.87
C LYS A 112 -12.15 -9.44 13.37
N PHE A 113 -10.93 -9.08 12.96
CA PHE A 113 -10.52 -9.18 11.57
C PHE A 113 -9.98 -10.58 11.29
N ASP A 114 -10.73 -11.34 10.49
CA ASP A 114 -10.41 -12.69 10.03
C ASP A 114 -9.49 -12.69 8.80
N VAL A 115 -8.56 -11.76 8.76
CA VAL A 115 -7.61 -11.61 7.64
C VAL A 115 -6.29 -12.27 8.01
N ALA A 116 -5.82 -13.14 7.12
CA ALA A 116 -4.51 -13.76 7.22
C ALA A 116 -3.41 -12.77 6.78
N PRO A 117 -2.22 -12.75 7.43
CA PRO A 117 -1.14 -11.83 7.10
C PRO A 117 -0.74 -11.83 5.62
N GLU A 118 -0.76 -12.99 4.96
CA GLU A 118 -0.45 -13.18 3.54
C GLU A 118 -1.44 -12.48 2.60
N ASN A 119 -2.65 -12.16 3.06
CA ASN A 119 -3.61 -11.39 2.27
C ASN A 119 -3.31 -9.89 2.31
N ILE A 120 -2.49 -9.44 3.27
CA ILE A 120 -2.19 -8.02 3.52
C ILE A 120 -0.74 -7.68 3.23
N CYS A 121 0.18 -8.57 3.57
CA CYS A 121 1.61 -8.39 3.44
C CYS A 121 2.15 -9.18 2.25
N SER A 122 2.89 -8.50 1.40
CA SER A 122 3.62 -9.09 0.30
C SER A 122 4.74 -9.99 0.80
N SER A 123 4.99 -11.11 0.11
CA SER A 123 6.14 -11.96 0.42
C SER A 123 7.45 -11.27 0.04
N VAL A 124 8.58 -11.74 0.57
CA VAL A 124 9.91 -11.21 0.21
C VAL A 124 10.15 -11.31 -1.31
N ALA A 125 9.69 -12.39 -1.94
CA ALA A 125 9.81 -12.59 -3.38
C ALA A 125 8.95 -11.58 -4.17
N ASP A 126 7.72 -11.33 -3.71
CA ASP A 126 6.81 -10.35 -4.34
C ASP A 126 7.37 -8.93 -4.22
N ILE A 127 7.92 -8.57 -3.05
CA ILE A 127 8.56 -7.26 -2.84
C ILE A 127 9.77 -7.12 -3.76
N GLN A 128 10.63 -8.14 -3.88
CA GLN A 128 11.77 -8.11 -4.79
C GLN A 128 11.36 -8.00 -6.27
N ALA A 129 10.26 -8.64 -6.67
CA ALA A 129 9.69 -8.46 -8.00
C ALA A 129 9.21 -7.01 -8.19
N SER A 130 8.43 -6.49 -7.25
CA SER A 130 7.93 -5.11 -7.27
C SER A 130 9.04 -4.08 -7.33
N LEU A 131 10.12 -4.21 -6.54
CA LEU A 131 11.27 -3.30 -6.58
C LEU A 131 11.97 -3.29 -7.96
N ARG A 132 12.04 -4.45 -8.62
CA ARG A 132 12.55 -4.54 -10.00
C ARG A 132 11.58 -3.90 -11.00
N ASP A 133 10.29 -4.05 -10.79
CA ASP A 133 9.25 -3.45 -11.63
C ASP A 133 9.23 -1.93 -11.52
N VAL A 134 9.37 -1.40 -10.30
CA VAL A 134 9.56 0.03 -10.05
C VAL A 134 10.73 0.56 -10.88
N ALA A 135 11.87 -0.13 -10.86
CA ALA A 135 13.04 0.28 -11.63
C ALA A 135 12.82 0.20 -13.15
N ARG A 136 11.94 -0.68 -13.63
CA ARG A 136 11.55 -0.76 -15.05
C ARG A 136 10.58 0.36 -15.43
N LEU A 137 9.50 0.54 -14.67
CA LEU A 137 8.47 1.56 -14.89
C LEU A 137 9.06 2.98 -14.83
N ALA A 138 9.90 3.25 -13.84
CA ALA A 138 10.56 4.54 -13.67
C ALA A 138 11.51 4.91 -14.83
N LYS A 139 12.10 3.90 -15.51
CA LYS A 139 12.97 4.11 -16.67
C LYS A 139 12.19 4.23 -17.98
N ALA A 140 11.03 3.56 -18.06
CA ALA A 140 10.19 3.61 -19.24
C ALA A 140 9.53 4.99 -19.42
N GLY A 141 9.33 5.75 -18.34
CA GLY A 141 8.71 7.07 -18.38
C GLY A 141 7.30 6.96 -18.96
N GLY A 142 6.39 6.35 -18.20
CA GLY A 142 5.01 6.16 -18.64
C GLY A 142 4.13 7.34 -18.29
N ASP A 143 3.44 7.90 -19.28
CA ASP A 143 2.21 8.63 -19.06
C ASP A 143 1.17 7.65 -18.50
N CYS A 144 0.67 7.93 -17.31
CA CYS A 144 -0.60 7.38 -16.87
C CYS A 144 -1.73 8.28 -17.37
N ASP A 145 -1.83 8.44 -18.69
CA ASP A 145 -3.01 9.01 -19.32
C ASP A 145 -4.00 7.87 -19.56
N GLY A 146 -4.98 7.79 -18.66
CA GLY A 146 -5.98 6.73 -18.62
C GLY A 146 -7.22 7.09 -17.82
N VAL A 147 -7.65 8.35 -17.87
CA VAL A 147 -9.07 8.77 -17.68
C VAL A 147 -9.41 9.79 -18.74
#